data_AF-A0A6M3JJW2-F1
#
_entry.id   AF-A0A6M3JJW2-F1
#
_cell.length_a   1.000
_cell.length_b   1.000
_cell.length_c   1.000
_cell.angle_alpha   90.00
_cell.angle_beta   90.00
_cell.angle_gamma   90.00
#
_symmetry.space_group_name_H-M   'P 1'
#
loop_
_entity.id
_entity.type
_entity.pdbx_description
1 polymer ?
#
loop_
_entity_poly.entity_id
_entity_poly.type
_entity_poly.pdbx_seq_one_letter_code
_entity_poly.pdbx_strand_id
1 'polypeptide(L)'
;DDYRYSAASVEDIVSQILILVKDAGYRLIKPESLTDKPTIVCLCGSTRFVDTFNEWRKRLTLDGKIVLSIEIVTTQTKETDPQHSDPKVKQMLDELHLRKIDLANEVMILNVGGYIGESTRKELDYALSLGKPVKYLEAHTKRELGE
;
A
#
# COMPACT_ATOMS: atom_id res chain seq x y z
N ASP A 1 32.93 -44.23 30.24
CA ASP A 1 31.87 -43.22 30.04
C ASP A 1 32.04 -42.52 28.72
N ASP A 2 31.35 -43.05 27.71
CA ASP A 2 31.45 -42.64 26.32
C ASP A 2 30.28 -41.67 26.04
N TYR A 3 30.51 -40.36 26.17
CA TYR A 3 29.54 -39.33 25.82
C TYR A 3 29.40 -39.27 24.30
N ARG A 4 28.50 -40.09 23.75
CA ARG A 4 28.09 -39.99 22.34
C ARG A 4 27.18 -38.77 22.18
N TYR A 5 27.74 -37.65 21.76
CA TYR A 5 26.93 -36.62 21.11
C TYR A 5 26.52 -37.14 19.74
N SER A 6 25.23 -37.39 19.53
CA SER A 6 24.72 -37.58 18.16
C SER A 6 24.83 -36.23 17.45
N ALA A 7 25.64 -36.15 16.40
CA ALA A 7 25.66 -34.97 15.55
C ALA A 7 24.24 -34.77 14.98
N ALA A 8 23.63 -33.63 15.30
CA ALA A 8 22.39 -33.22 14.66
C ALA A 8 22.64 -33.06 13.16
N SER A 9 21.71 -33.53 12.33
CA SER A 9 21.81 -33.31 10.89
C SER A 9 21.70 -31.81 10.58
N VAL A 10 22.14 -31.41 9.38
CA VAL A 10 21.96 -30.03 8.92
C VAL A 10 20.46 -29.70 8.90
N GLU A 11 19.61 -30.66 8.54
CA GLU A 11 18.16 -30.54 8.54
C GLU A 11 17.58 -30.28 9.93
N ASP A 12 18.12 -30.93 10.97
CA ASP A 12 17.72 -30.72 12.36
C ASP A 12 18.08 -29.32 12.84
N ILE A 13 19.30 -28.86 12.53
CA ILE A 13 19.78 -27.52 12.89
C ILE A 13 18.93 -26.46 12.18
N VAL A 14 18.67 -26.64 10.89
CA VAL A 14 17.81 -25.73 10.12
C VAL A 14 16.41 -25.70 10.74
N SER A 15 15.80 -26.84 11.03
CA SER A 15 14.45 -26.91 11.62
C SER A 15 14.37 -26.19 12.97
N GLN A 16 15.38 -26.36 13.83
CA GLN A 16 15.46 -25.66 15.11
C GLN A 16 15.59 -24.14 14.94
N ILE A 17 16.41 -23.68 13.98
CA ILE A 17 16.52 -22.26 13.65
C ILE A 17 15.18 -21.71 13.14
N LEU A 18 14.48 -22.43 12.26
CA LEU A 18 13.18 -22.01 11.72
C LEU A 18 12.14 -21.81 12.84
N ILE A 19 12.15 -22.69 13.85
CA ILE A 19 11.25 -22.59 15.01
C ILE A 19 11.61 -21.36 15.84
N LEU A 20 12.89 -21.20 16.21
CA LEU A 20 13.35 -20.06 17.01
C LEU A 20 13.04 -18.71 16.35
N VAL A 21 13.22 -18.61 15.03
CA VAL A 21 12.90 -17.39 14.27
C VAL A 21 11.40 -17.08 14.34
N LYS A 22 10.54 -18.09 14.21
CA LYS A 22 9.07 -17.91 14.33
C LYS A 22 8.66 -17.53 15.75
N ASP A 23 9.21 -18.18 16.77
CA ASP A 23 8.90 -17.92 18.18
C ASP A 23 9.34 -16.52 18.62
N ALA A 24 10.44 -16.03 18.05
CA ALA A 24 10.89 -14.65 18.23
C ALA A 24 10.06 -13.61 17.45
N GLY A 25 8.98 -14.03 16.76
CA GLY A 25 8.09 -13.16 16.00
C GLY A 25 8.62 -12.72 14.64
N TYR A 26 9.73 -13.29 14.18
CA TYR A 26 10.29 -13.01 12.87
C TYR A 26 9.67 -13.94 11.82
N ARG A 27 9.31 -13.35 10.68
CA ARG A 27 8.88 -14.11 9.50
C ARG A 27 10.07 -14.29 8.57
N LEU A 28 10.38 -15.53 8.22
CA LEU A 28 11.33 -15.79 7.14
C LEU A 28 10.73 -15.34 5.82
N ILE A 29 11.41 -14.40 5.19
CA ILE A 29 11.11 -13.95 3.85
C ILE A 29 11.94 -14.86 2.95
N LYS A 30 11.28 -15.81 2.26
CA LYS A 30 11.92 -16.37 1.07
C LYS A 30 12.18 -15.18 0.15
N PRO A 31 13.40 -15.00 -0.40
CA PRO A 31 13.53 -14.20 -1.59
C PRO A 31 12.75 -14.96 -2.67
N GLU A 32 11.46 -14.68 -2.77
CA GLU A 32 10.71 -14.99 -3.97
C GLU A 32 11.49 -14.27 -5.06
N SER A 33 12.07 -15.04 -5.99
CA SER A 33 12.60 -14.43 -7.20
C SER A 33 11.47 -13.60 -7.78
N LEU A 34 11.75 -12.36 -8.19
CA LEU A 34 10.80 -11.51 -8.93
C LEU A 34 10.56 -12.07 -10.35
N THR A 35 10.31 -13.38 -10.46
CA THR A 35 10.01 -14.08 -11.71
C THR A 35 8.60 -13.78 -12.19
N ASP A 36 7.71 -13.37 -11.28
CA ASP A 36 6.37 -12.89 -11.61
C ASP A 36 6.34 -11.36 -11.68
N LYS A 37 5.56 -10.83 -12.64
CA LYS A 37 5.35 -9.39 -12.79
C LYS A 37 4.75 -8.82 -11.49
N PRO A 38 5.37 -7.82 -10.84
CA PRO A 38 4.86 -7.26 -9.60
C PRO A 38 3.44 -6.72 -9.73
N THR A 39 2.64 -6.88 -8.68
CA THR A 39 1.33 -6.20 -8.59
C THR A 39 1.56 -4.69 -8.49
N ILE A 40 0.86 -3.93 -9.32
CA ILE A 40 0.85 -2.47 -9.31
C ILE A 40 -0.35 -1.99 -8.48
N VAL A 41 -0.09 -1.22 -7.42
CA VAL A 41 -1.11 -0.66 -6.54
C VAL A 41 -1.16 0.85 -6.70
N CYS A 42 -2.35 1.42 -6.93
CA CYS A 42 -2.54 2.86 -6.85
C CYS A 42 -3.07 3.26 -5.46
N LEU A 43 -2.35 4.14 -4.77
CA LEU A 43 -2.82 4.75 -3.51
C LEU A 43 -3.67 5.98 -3.84
N CYS A 44 -4.90 5.98 -3.33
CA CYS A 44 -5.86 7.07 -3.47
C CYS A 44 -6.29 7.54 -2.08
N GLY A 45 -6.33 8.86 -1.86
CA GLY A 45 -6.55 9.40 -0.52
C GLY A 45 -6.27 10.88 -0.44
N SER A 46 -6.54 11.48 0.73
CA SER A 46 -6.32 12.90 0.92
C SER A 46 -4.86 13.21 1.22
N THR A 47 -4.30 14.19 0.51
CA THR A 47 -2.96 14.74 0.74
C THR A 47 -2.78 15.36 2.15
N ARG A 48 -3.84 15.48 2.95
CA ARG A 48 -3.71 15.84 4.37
C ARG A 48 -3.09 14.71 5.23
N PHE A 49 -3.09 13.47 4.73
CA PHE A 49 -2.59 12.28 5.42
C PHE A 49 -1.31 11.74 4.77
N VAL A 50 -0.36 12.62 4.46
CA VAL A 50 0.92 12.28 3.80
C VAL A 50 1.67 11.18 4.56
N ASP A 51 1.65 11.21 5.89
CA ASP A 51 2.32 10.19 6.70
C ASP A 51 1.75 8.80 6.45
N THR A 52 0.42 8.68 6.31
CA THR A 52 -0.24 7.42 5.94
C THR A 52 0.16 6.97 4.53
N PHE A 53 0.29 7.89 3.57
CA PHE A 53 0.82 7.54 2.23
C PHE A 53 2.25 6.99 2.32
N ASN A 54 3.11 7.62 3.11
CA ASN A 54 4.50 7.19 3.29
C ASN A 54 4.60 5.82 3.97
N GLU A 55 3.79 5.58 5.00
CA GLU A 55 3.70 4.28 5.69
C GLU A 55 3.26 3.17 4.73
N TRP A 56 2.17 3.39 3.98
CA TRP A 56 1.65 2.39 3.05
C TRP A 56 2.54 2.16 1.84
N ARG A 57 3.18 3.22 1.34
CA ARG A 57 4.20 3.08 0.29
C ARG A 57 5.33 2.18 0.77
N LYS A 58 5.89 2.45 1.96
CA LYS A 58 6.95 1.63 2.55
C LYS A 58 6.50 0.17 2.71
N ARG A 59 5.32 -0.05 3.28
CA ARG A 59 4.77 -1.40 3.49
C ARG A 59 4.60 -2.17 2.18
N LEU A 60 3.90 -1.60 1.20
CA LEU A 60 3.62 -2.26 -0.07
C LEU A 60 4.88 -2.50 -0.90
N THR A 61 5.84 -1.58 -0.85
CA THR A 61 7.14 -1.76 -1.50
C THR A 61 7.94 -2.90 -0.85
N LEU A 62 7.94 -3.01 0.49
CA LEU A 62 8.57 -4.14 1.19
C LEU A 62 7.85 -5.47 0.92
N ASP A 63 6.55 -5.42 0.59
CA ASP A 63 5.77 -6.57 0.11
C ASP A 63 6.01 -6.88 -1.40
N GLY A 64 6.97 -6.21 -2.06
CA GLY A 64 7.35 -6.48 -3.44
C GLY A 64 6.42 -5.88 -4.51
N LYS A 65 5.57 -4.91 -4.15
CA LYS A 65 4.62 -4.27 -5.08
C LYS A 65 5.18 -2.97 -5.68
N ILE A 66 4.73 -2.64 -6.89
CA ILE A 66 4.94 -1.32 -7.48
C ILE A 66 3.84 -0.40 -6.95
N VAL A 67 4.22 0.75 -6.39
CA VAL A 67 3.27 1.70 -5.79
C VAL A 67 3.19 2.96 -6.64
N LEU A 68 2.01 3.21 -7.21
CA LEU A 68 1.65 4.49 -7.83
C LEU A 68 0.96 5.36 -6.78
N SER A 69 1.50 6.54 -6.52
CA SER A 69 1.04 7.44 -5.47
C SER A 69 0.92 8.86 -5.99
N ILE A 70 0.30 9.74 -5.21
CA ILE A 70 0.41 11.19 -5.38
C ILE A 70 1.90 11.58 -5.45
N GLU A 71 2.26 12.39 -6.44
CA GLU A 71 3.66 12.77 -6.74
C GLU A 71 4.04 14.11 -6.11
N ILE A 72 3.12 15.06 -6.10
CA ILE A 72 3.38 16.38 -5.55
C ILE A 72 2.91 16.39 -4.10
N VAL A 73 3.88 16.15 -3.21
CA VAL A 73 3.76 16.48 -1.80
C VAL A 73 4.74 17.60 -1.56
N THR A 74 4.26 18.85 -1.61
CA THR A 74 5.12 20.00 -1.37
C THR A 74 5.29 20.20 0.14
N THR A 75 6.47 20.66 0.57
CA THR A 75 6.70 21.19 1.92
C THR A 75 6.18 22.64 2.05
N GLN A 76 5.50 23.14 1.03
CA GLN A 76 5.04 24.51 0.93
C GLN A 76 3.72 24.70 1.67
N THR A 77 3.42 25.93 2.08
CA THR A 77 2.09 26.23 2.60
C THR A 77 1.06 26.03 1.49
N LYS A 78 -0.19 25.72 1.85
CA LYS A 78 -1.28 25.57 0.86
C LYS A 78 -1.41 26.76 -0.10
N GLU A 79 -1.02 27.95 0.35
CA GLU A 79 -1.11 29.19 -0.44
C GLU A 79 -0.05 29.25 -1.55
N THR A 80 1.11 28.65 -1.33
CA THR A 80 2.21 28.66 -2.31
C THR A 80 2.34 27.34 -3.07
N ASP A 81 1.70 26.27 -2.60
CA ASP A 81 1.63 24.99 -3.30
C ASP A 81 0.90 25.17 -4.66
N PRO A 82 1.57 24.93 -5.80
CA PRO A 82 0.95 25.03 -7.12
C PRO A 82 -0.28 24.13 -7.31
N GLN A 83 -0.36 22.99 -6.60
CA GLN A 83 -1.52 22.12 -6.63
C GLN A 83 -2.78 22.79 -6.05
N HIS A 84 -2.59 23.73 -5.12
CA HIS A 84 -3.66 24.42 -4.42
C HIS A 84 -3.91 25.83 -4.96
N SER A 85 -2.87 26.49 -5.48
CA SER A 85 -2.91 27.88 -5.97
C SER A 85 -3.23 28.02 -7.45
N ASP A 86 -2.99 26.99 -8.29
CA ASP A 86 -3.34 27.00 -9.71
C ASP A 86 -4.39 25.91 -10.05
N PRO A 87 -5.65 26.28 -10.37
CA PRO A 87 -6.70 25.34 -10.74
C PRO A 87 -6.36 24.46 -11.96
N LYS A 88 -5.57 24.95 -12.92
CA LYS A 88 -5.18 24.17 -14.10
C LYS A 88 -4.19 23.08 -13.72
N VAL A 89 -3.23 23.40 -12.84
CA VAL A 89 -2.29 22.42 -12.29
C VAL A 89 -3.06 21.38 -11.49
N LYS A 90 -4.00 21.78 -10.63
CA LYS A 90 -4.84 20.84 -9.89
C LYS A 90 -5.58 19.88 -10.82
N GLN A 91 -6.24 20.40 -11.85
CA GLN A 91 -7.01 19.59 -12.79
C GLN A 91 -6.11 18.60 -13.55
N MET A 92 -4.94 19.05 -14.00
CA MET A 92 -3.96 18.18 -14.65
C MET A 92 -3.47 17.07 -13.71
N LEU A 93 -3.23 17.37 -12.43
CA LEU A 93 -2.81 16.38 -11.44
C LEU A 93 -3.91 15.39 -11.10
N ASP A 94 -5.16 15.85 -10.97
CA ASP A 94 -6.32 14.99 -10.77
C ASP A 94 -6.45 13.98 -11.95
N GLU A 95 -6.33 14.46 -13.20
CA GLU A 95 -6.39 13.62 -14.39
C GLU A 95 -5.21 12.62 -14.46
N LEU A 96 -3.99 13.07 -14.14
CA LEU A 96 -2.82 12.19 -14.09
C LEU A 96 -3.00 11.06 -13.07
N HIS A 97 -3.70 11.33 -11.96
CA HIS A 97 -3.98 10.30 -10.96
C HIS A 97 -4.98 9.26 -11.47
N LEU A 98 -5.95 9.65 -12.30
CA LEU A 98 -6.82 8.67 -13.00
C LEU A 98 -6.01 7.80 -13.97
N ARG A 99 -5.02 8.35 -14.68
CA ARG A 99 -4.13 7.54 -15.53
C ARG A 99 -3.27 6.57 -14.74
N LYS A 100 -2.88 6.91 -13.50
CA LYS A 100 -2.22 5.96 -12.59
C LYS A 100 -3.15 4.80 -12.21
N ILE A 101 -4.44 5.06 -12.04
CA ILE A 101 -5.44 4.02 -11.81
C ILE A 101 -5.50 3.08 -13.02
N ASP A 102 -5.49 3.60 -14.26
CA ASP A 102 -5.49 2.76 -15.47
C ASP A 102 -4.35 1.72 -15.45
N LEU A 103 -3.15 2.15 -15.06
CA LEU A 103 -1.95 1.31 -14.98
C LEU A 103 -1.96 0.31 -13.82
N ALA A 104 -2.71 0.58 -12.75
CA ALA A 104 -2.72 -0.25 -11.56
C ALA A 104 -3.53 -1.54 -11.71
N ASN A 105 -3.08 -2.61 -11.06
CA ASN A 105 -3.84 -3.84 -10.92
C ASN A 105 -4.91 -3.72 -9.84
N GLU A 106 -4.64 -2.99 -8.76
CA GLU A 106 -5.57 -2.74 -7.67
C GLU A 106 -5.46 -1.31 -7.13
N VAL A 107 -6.52 -0.83 -6.48
CA VAL A 107 -6.58 0.50 -5.83
C VAL A 107 -6.72 0.32 -4.32
N MET A 108 -5.94 1.09 -3.56
CA MET A 108 -6.03 1.17 -2.11
C MET A 108 -6.49 2.57 -1.70
N ILE A 109 -7.65 2.66 -1.07
CA ILE A 109 -8.23 3.89 -0.54
C ILE A 109 -7.73 4.10 0.89
N LEU A 110 -6.98 5.17 1.12
CA LEU A 110 -6.49 5.59 2.43
C LEU A 110 -7.55 6.45 3.14
N ASN A 111 -8.64 5.80 3.57
CA ASN A 111 -9.76 6.42 4.28
C ASN A 111 -9.49 6.59 5.79
N VAL A 112 -8.45 7.34 6.15
CA VAL A 112 -8.05 7.59 7.56
C VAL A 112 -9.20 8.20 8.35
N GLY A 113 -9.58 7.56 9.46
CA GLY A 113 -10.74 7.93 10.28
C GLY A 113 -12.06 7.92 9.51
N GLY A 114 -12.18 7.07 8.49
CA GLY A 114 -13.31 7.03 7.56
C GLY A 114 -13.41 8.20 6.57
N TYR A 115 -12.44 9.12 6.53
CA TYR A 115 -12.50 10.29 5.66
C TYR A 115 -12.30 9.94 4.18
N ILE A 116 -13.25 10.33 3.33
CA ILE A 116 -13.14 10.29 1.87
C ILE A 116 -13.50 11.66 1.29
N GLY A 117 -12.50 12.37 0.77
CA GLY A 117 -12.66 13.66 0.10
C GLY A 117 -13.19 13.52 -1.32
N GLU A 118 -13.57 14.65 -1.94
CA GLU A 118 -14.18 14.65 -3.29
C GLU A 118 -13.25 14.05 -4.37
N SER A 119 -11.97 14.46 -4.43
CA SER A 119 -11.01 13.86 -5.38
C SER A 119 -10.88 12.35 -5.16
N THR A 120 -10.77 11.89 -3.91
CA THR A 120 -10.68 10.46 -3.58
C THR A 120 -11.96 9.70 -3.94
N ARG A 121 -13.14 10.34 -3.83
CA ARG A 121 -14.39 9.74 -4.28
C ARG A 121 -14.45 9.58 -5.79
N LYS A 122 -14.01 10.59 -6.55
CA LYS A 122 -13.89 10.51 -8.02
C LYS A 122 -12.93 9.40 -8.44
N GLU A 123 -11.80 9.28 -7.77
CA GLU A 123 -10.82 8.20 -7.97
C GLU A 123 -11.44 6.82 -7.68
N LEU A 124 -12.17 6.68 -6.57
CA LEU A 124 -12.89 5.46 -6.21
C LEU A 124 -13.93 5.08 -7.27
N ASP A 125 -14.80 6.02 -7.65
CA ASP A 125 -15.85 5.79 -8.64
C ASP A 125 -15.24 5.39 -10.00
N TYR A 126 -14.16 6.06 -10.40
CA TYR A 126 -13.41 5.72 -11.61
C TYR A 126 -12.83 4.31 -11.55
N ALA A 127 -12.16 3.93 -10.44
CA ALA A 127 -11.62 2.58 -10.26
C ALA A 127 -12.71 1.51 -10.31
N LEU A 128 -13.85 1.75 -9.66
CA LEU A 128 -15.01 0.86 -9.69
C LEU A 128 -15.60 0.74 -11.10
N SER A 129 -15.68 1.84 -11.86
CA SER A 129 -16.17 1.82 -13.25
C SER A 129 -15.30 0.98 -14.18
N LEU A 130 -14.00 0.87 -13.88
CA LEU A 130 -13.05 0.02 -14.61
C LEU A 130 -13.05 -1.44 -14.12
N GLY A 131 -13.87 -1.77 -13.11
CA GLY A 131 -13.89 -3.09 -12.48
C GLY A 131 -12.60 -3.44 -11.74
N LYS A 132 -11.80 -2.43 -11.34
CA LYS A 132 -10.55 -2.67 -10.62
C LYS A 132 -10.86 -3.09 -9.17
N PRO A 133 -10.14 -4.08 -8.62
CA PRO A 133 -10.22 -4.40 -7.20
C PRO A 133 -9.90 -3.17 -6.34
N VAL A 134 -10.80 -2.84 -5.40
CA VAL A 134 -10.63 -1.75 -4.45
C VAL A 134 -10.51 -2.30 -3.03
N LYS A 135 -9.51 -1.83 -2.31
CA LYS A 135 -9.29 -2.09 -0.88
C LYS A 135 -9.36 -0.77 -0.11
N TYR A 136 -9.73 -0.87 1.16
CA TYR A 136 -9.81 0.27 2.07
C TYR A 136 -8.84 0.08 3.22
N LEU A 137 -8.23 1.17 3.67
CA LEU A 137 -7.41 1.19 4.88
C LEU A 137 -8.22 0.81 6.11
N GLU A 138 -9.39 1.42 6.24
CA GLU A 138 -10.31 1.19 7.35
C GLU A 138 -11.61 0.58 6.83
N ALA A 139 -12.21 -0.33 7.59
CA ALA A 139 -13.46 -0.95 7.21
C ALA A 139 -14.60 0.09 7.18
N HIS A 140 -15.38 0.11 6.10
CA HIS A 140 -16.65 0.81 6.09
C HIS A 140 -17.68 -0.03 6.83
N THR A 141 -18.17 0.43 7.98
CA THR A 141 -19.34 -0.17 8.62
C THR A 141 -20.55 -0.03 7.68
N LYS A 142 -21.12 -1.16 7.24
CA LYS A 142 -22.34 -1.27 6.43
C LYS A 142 -23.61 -0.62 7.03
N ARG A 143 -23.54 0.17 8.10
CA ARG A 143 -24.72 0.61 8.87
C ARG A 143 -25.40 1.91 8.41
N GLU A 144 -24.92 2.58 7.37
CA GLU A 144 -25.53 3.83 6.88
C GLU A 144 -25.87 3.82 5.38
N LEU A 145 -26.27 2.66 4.86
CA LEU A 145 -27.13 2.61 3.68
C LEU A 145 -28.45 2.04 4.17
N GLY A 146 -29.34 2.94 4.58
CA GLY A 146 -30.68 2.61 5.02
C GLY A 146 -31.43 1.84 3.94
N GLU A 147 -31.90 0.65 4.33
CA GLU A 147 -33.18 0.13 3.85
C GLU A 147 -34.33 0.96 4.44
#